data_AF-A0A4W5QSP7-F1
#
_entry.id   AF-A0A4W5QSP7-F1
#
_cell.length_a   1.000
_cell.length_b   1.000
_cell.length_c   1.000
_cell.angle_alpha   90.00
_cell.angle_beta   90.00
_cell.angle_gamma   90.00
#
_symmetry.space_group_name_H-M   'P 1'
#
loop_
_entity.id
_entity.type
_entity.pdbx_description
1 polymer ?
#
loop_
_entity_poly.entity_id
_entity_poly.type
_entity_poly.pdbx_seq_one_letter_code
_entity_poly.pdbx_strand_id
1 'polypeptide(L)'
;QYAQIHTGLTLDIWYCTHTHTDRFYLSLSFKHTHTQAHTHTRTRACTHTNAHIDTQLTLGILGRQFANVTNGGRCIGDHEQPSPNCGYYMSVSVCPCVRRVRLEAFSDNSGKLQLSLQEIIEWLTAKDEELSEQLPIGGDVGAVQHQREFHQVFMEDVKSRGPFIYSVLESAQVFLAQHPFQEPEETLPDGKEVSPRKRILNVSRSVWKQANVASDLWEKLTARCVDRHRHMERTLERLLQTQAAMEELAVALEQAEGVRDAWEPVGDLFIDSLQDHIDATKLFKEELTQVKEGMKHINDLAHELAVSDVHLSMDNAHSLEHLNSRWKLLLGSIEERLKQLQDAHRDFGPGSQHFLSSKGSSTFIRSWRRVL
;
A
#
# COMPACT_ATOMS: atom_id res chain seq x y z
N GLN A 1 29.31 19.94 -52.33
CA GLN A 1 28.36 18.89 -52.74
C GLN A 1 28.33 17.83 -51.65
N TYR A 2 27.14 17.35 -51.24
CA TYR A 2 27.00 16.35 -50.18
C TYR A 2 25.64 15.62 -50.31
N ALA A 3 25.57 14.41 -49.74
CA ALA A 3 24.38 13.61 -49.40
C ALA A 3 23.49 12.99 -50.53
N GLN A 4 23.50 11.64 -50.57
CA GLN A 4 22.38 10.70 -50.87
C GLN A 4 21.79 10.78 -52.32
N ILE A 5 21.20 9.75 -52.94
CA ILE A 5 20.05 8.85 -52.68
C ILE A 5 20.17 7.69 -53.73
N HIS A 6 19.77 6.41 -53.60
CA HIS A 6 19.07 5.55 -52.62
C HIS A 6 19.49 4.06 -52.82
N THR A 7 18.82 3.11 -52.14
CA THR A 7 18.76 1.67 -52.54
C THR A 7 17.31 1.16 -52.44
N GLY A 8 16.74 0.64 -53.53
CA GLY A 8 15.34 0.21 -53.58
C GLY A 8 15.15 -1.32 -53.58
N LEU A 9 14.30 -1.82 -52.70
CA LEU A 9 13.71 -3.17 -52.76
C LEU A 9 12.22 -3.03 -53.11
N THR A 10 11.77 -3.67 -54.18
CA THR A 10 10.34 -3.80 -54.50
C THR A 10 9.83 -5.19 -54.15
N LEU A 11 8.61 -5.25 -53.58
CA LEU A 11 7.96 -6.46 -53.12
C LEU A 11 6.58 -6.58 -53.80
N ASP A 12 6.50 -7.35 -54.89
CA ASP A 12 5.24 -7.59 -55.59
C ASP A 12 4.44 -8.70 -54.88
N ILE A 13 3.24 -8.36 -54.38
CA ILE A 13 2.31 -9.31 -53.75
C ILE A 13 1.12 -9.52 -54.68
N TRP A 14 0.91 -10.77 -55.13
CA TRP A 14 -0.23 -11.15 -55.94
C TRP A 14 -1.29 -11.91 -55.12
N TYR A 15 -2.53 -11.43 -55.17
CA TYR A 15 -3.69 -12.10 -54.60
C TYR A 15 -4.38 -12.94 -55.70
N CYS A 16 -4.71 -14.20 -55.38
CA CYS A 16 -5.47 -15.08 -56.27
C CYS A 16 -6.57 -15.76 -55.47
N THR A 17 -7.79 -15.24 -55.58
CA THR A 17 -8.96 -15.69 -54.82
C THR A 17 -9.86 -16.58 -55.68
N HIS A 18 -9.85 -17.91 -55.43
CA HIS A 18 -10.90 -18.81 -55.92
C HIS A 18 -11.16 -19.99 -54.95
N THR A 19 -12.44 -20.15 -54.60
CA THR A 19 -13.10 -21.36 -54.05
C THR A 19 -12.53 -22.03 -52.78
N HIS A 20 -13.13 -21.67 -51.65
CA HIS A 20 -13.59 -22.56 -50.56
C HIS A 20 -12.62 -23.46 -49.77
N THR A 21 -11.29 -23.32 -49.92
CA THR A 21 -10.36 -23.67 -48.82
C THR A 21 -9.29 -22.61 -48.67
N ASP A 22 -9.21 -21.97 -47.51
CA ASP A 22 -8.24 -20.90 -47.27
C ASP A 22 -6.81 -21.45 -47.24
N ARG A 23 -6.03 -21.11 -48.27
CA ARG A 23 -4.61 -21.43 -48.38
C ARG A 23 -3.85 -20.26 -48.97
N PHE A 24 -3.08 -19.60 -48.12
CA PHE A 24 -2.20 -18.52 -48.53
C PHE A 24 -0.92 -19.08 -49.17
N TYR A 25 -0.49 -18.48 -50.28
CA TYR A 25 0.77 -18.79 -50.94
C TYR A 25 1.62 -17.52 -51.03
N LEU A 26 2.81 -17.54 -50.42
CA LEU A 26 3.82 -16.51 -50.57
C LEU A 26 4.91 -17.01 -51.53
N SER A 27 5.30 -16.17 -52.48
CA SER A 27 6.37 -16.43 -53.44
C SER A 27 7.27 -15.20 -53.54
N LEU A 28 8.50 -15.29 -53.04
CA LEU A 28 9.50 -14.24 -53.15
C LEU A 28 10.41 -14.51 -54.35
N SER A 29 10.60 -13.49 -55.19
CA SER A 29 11.56 -13.50 -56.31
C SER A 29 12.54 -12.36 -56.16
N PHE A 30 13.82 -12.67 -56.01
CA PHE A 30 14.89 -11.67 -56.05
C PHE A 30 15.46 -11.57 -57.46
N LYS A 31 15.53 -10.34 -58.00
CA LYS A 31 16.32 -10.02 -59.20
C LYS A 31 17.62 -9.37 -58.78
N HIS A 32 18.71 -10.13 -58.73
CA HIS A 32 20.05 -9.54 -58.78
C HIS A 32 20.43 -9.28 -60.23
N THR A 33 21.04 -8.12 -60.51
CA THR A 33 21.66 -7.85 -61.80
C THR A 33 22.97 -8.63 -61.93
N HIS A 34 23.16 -9.25 -63.10
CA HIS A 34 24.18 -10.26 -63.43
C HIS A 34 24.04 -11.64 -62.73
N THR A 35 24.30 -12.69 -63.52
CA THR A 35 24.19 -14.13 -63.21
C THR A 35 22.81 -14.62 -62.74
N GLN A 36 22.10 -15.31 -63.64
CA GLN A 36 20.83 -15.99 -63.33
C GLN A 36 21.07 -17.26 -62.52
N ALA A 37 20.38 -17.39 -61.37
CA ALA A 37 20.21 -18.65 -60.65
C ALA A 37 18.80 -18.70 -60.05
N HIS A 38 17.90 -19.49 -60.65
CA HIS A 38 16.52 -19.63 -60.18
C HIS A 38 16.38 -20.80 -59.19
N THR A 39 16.50 -20.53 -57.90
CA THR A 39 16.23 -21.50 -56.83
C THR A 39 14.79 -21.37 -56.33
N HIS A 40 13.89 -22.27 -56.77
CA HIS A 40 12.52 -22.34 -56.25
C HIS A 40 12.45 -23.17 -54.95
N THR A 41 12.39 -22.49 -53.81
CA THR A 41 12.11 -23.11 -52.51
C THR A 41 10.60 -23.11 -52.24
N ARG A 42 9.98 -24.28 -52.09
CA ARG A 42 8.57 -24.44 -51.67
C ARG A 42 8.52 -24.93 -50.22
N THR A 43 8.07 -24.06 -49.31
CA THR A 43 7.86 -24.41 -47.89
C THR A 43 6.37 -24.56 -47.61
N ARG A 44 5.95 -25.69 -47.03
CA ARG A 44 4.61 -25.85 -46.45
C ARG A 44 4.64 -25.41 -44.99
N ALA A 45 3.72 -24.52 -44.61
CA ALA A 45 3.37 -24.27 -43.22
C ALA A 45 1.91 -24.67 -43.00
N CYS A 46 1.63 -25.36 -41.90
CA CYS A 46 0.26 -25.57 -41.40
C CYS A 46 0.13 -24.75 -40.11
N THR A 47 -0.78 -23.78 -40.10
CA THR A 47 -0.99 -22.87 -38.97
C THR A 47 -2.48 -22.65 -38.75
N HIS A 48 -2.95 -22.92 -37.53
CA HIS A 48 -4.17 -22.32 -36.96
C HIS A 48 -3.71 -21.45 -35.78
N THR A 49 -3.37 -20.18 -36.04
CA THR A 49 -4.25 -18.98 -36.02
C THR A 49 -4.28 -18.28 -34.66
N ASN A 50 -3.30 -17.39 -34.45
CA ASN A 50 -3.34 -16.13 -33.67
C ASN A 50 -1.90 -15.56 -33.63
N ALA A 51 -1.26 -15.20 -34.74
CA ALA A 51 -1.65 -14.18 -35.74
C ALA A 51 -1.47 -12.71 -35.31
N HIS A 52 -0.30 -12.36 -34.74
CA HIS A 52 0.36 -11.06 -35.05
C HIS A 52 1.88 -11.01 -34.74
N ILE A 53 2.40 -11.87 -33.85
CA ILE A 53 3.76 -11.73 -33.29
C ILE A 53 4.88 -12.27 -34.22
N ASP A 54 4.58 -13.23 -35.09
CA ASP A 54 5.60 -14.16 -35.64
C ASP A 54 6.32 -13.69 -36.93
N THR A 55 5.91 -12.56 -37.51
CA THR A 55 6.57 -11.98 -38.71
C THR A 55 7.93 -11.38 -38.39
N GLN A 56 8.11 -10.82 -37.19
CA GLN A 56 9.43 -10.35 -36.71
C GLN A 56 10.38 -11.52 -36.41
N LEU A 57 9.86 -12.63 -35.87
CA LEU A 57 10.64 -13.83 -35.55
C LEU A 57 11.20 -14.49 -36.82
N THR A 58 10.38 -14.65 -37.87
CA THR A 58 10.82 -15.23 -39.15
C THR A 58 11.84 -14.35 -39.89
N LEU A 59 11.67 -13.02 -39.91
CA LEU A 59 12.70 -12.09 -40.40
C LEU A 59 13.99 -12.16 -39.56
N GLY A 60 13.86 -12.22 -38.23
CA GLY A 60 14.96 -12.35 -37.29
C GLY A 60 15.73 -13.68 -37.34
N ILE A 61 15.18 -14.71 -38.00
CA ILE A 61 15.86 -15.99 -38.29
C ILE A 61 16.58 -15.92 -39.63
N LEU A 62 15.92 -15.43 -40.68
CA LEU A 62 16.52 -15.28 -42.02
C LEU A 62 17.72 -14.33 -42.02
N GLY A 63 17.66 -13.22 -41.27
CA GLY A 63 18.80 -12.31 -41.10
C GLY A 63 20.03 -12.99 -40.45
N ARG A 64 19.82 -13.94 -39.53
CA ARG A 64 20.91 -14.70 -38.89
C ARG A 64 21.52 -15.75 -39.82
N GLN A 65 20.76 -16.29 -40.78
CA GLN A 65 21.31 -17.18 -41.80
C GLN A 65 22.22 -16.42 -42.78
N PHE A 66 21.87 -15.20 -43.21
CA PHE A 66 22.73 -14.40 -44.07
C PHE A 66 24.03 -13.94 -43.38
N ALA A 67 23.99 -13.61 -42.08
CA ALA A 67 25.18 -13.23 -41.31
C ALA A 67 26.28 -14.33 -41.24
N ASN A 68 25.93 -15.60 -41.48
CA ASN A 68 26.89 -16.71 -41.52
C ASN A 68 27.57 -16.91 -42.89
N VAL A 69 27.18 -16.16 -43.93
CA VAL A 69 27.68 -16.36 -45.31
C VAL A 69 28.77 -15.35 -45.70
N THR A 70 28.90 -14.22 -44.99
CA THR A 70 29.75 -13.08 -45.40
C THR A 70 31.10 -12.94 -44.69
N ASN A 71 31.44 -13.80 -43.72
CA ASN A 71 32.78 -13.82 -43.10
C ASN A 71 33.81 -14.56 -43.97
N GLY A 72 34.17 -13.93 -45.10
CA GLY A 72 35.15 -14.45 -46.05
C GLY A 72 36.60 -14.36 -45.55
N GLY A 73 37.05 -15.36 -44.79
CA GLY A 73 38.46 -15.56 -44.45
C GLY A 73 39.27 -15.95 -45.70
N ARG A 74 40.03 -15.00 -46.26
CA ARG A 74 40.82 -15.21 -47.47
C ARG A 74 42.22 -15.71 -47.14
N CYS A 75 42.45 -17.02 -47.25
CA CYS A 75 43.79 -17.59 -47.14
C CYS A 75 44.65 -17.20 -48.36
N ILE A 76 45.88 -16.77 -48.11
CA ILE A 76 46.94 -16.58 -49.11
C ILE A 76 48.05 -17.57 -48.76
N GLY A 77 48.50 -18.34 -49.75
CA GLY A 77 49.51 -19.39 -49.62
C GLY A 77 49.53 -20.21 -50.90
N ASP A 78 50.73 -20.42 -51.45
CA ASP A 78 50.89 -20.75 -52.86
C ASP A 78 50.95 -22.25 -53.20
N HIS A 79 50.72 -22.50 -54.49
CA HIS A 79 51.13 -23.67 -55.28
C HIS A 79 50.30 -24.98 -55.29
N GLU A 80 50.23 -25.50 -56.52
CA GLU A 80 49.88 -26.83 -57.03
C GLU A 80 48.50 -27.51 -56.89
N GLN A 81 48.12 -28.07 -58.05
CA GLN A 81 46.92 -28.76 -58.56
C GLN A 81 45.98 -29.56 -57.63
N PRO A 82 44.69 -29.69 -58.00
CA PRO A 82 43.68 -30.37 -57.19
C PRO A 82 43.73 -31.90 -57.27
N SER A 83 43.64 -32.57 -56.11
CA SER A 83 43.37 -34.02 -56.01
C SER A 83 41.90 -34.27 -55.65
N PRO A 84 41.13 -35.05 -56.43
CA PRO A 84 39.68 -35.19 -56.27
C PRO A 84 39.29 -36.26 -55.25
N ASN A 85 39.84 -36.25 -54.03
CA ASN A 85 39.38 -37.14 -52.96
C ASN A 85 39.61 -36.60 -51.53
N CYS A 86 38.76 -35.67 -51.08
CA CYS A 86 38.67 -35.27 -49.68
C CYS A 86 37.21 -35.03 -49.26
N GLY A 87 36.57 -36.06 -48.72
CA GLY A 87 35.21 -35.96 -48.17
C GLY A 87 35.20 -35.20 -46.86
N TYR A 88 35.03 -33.87 -46.91
CA TYR A 88 35.03 -33.02 -45.71
C TYR A 88 33.84 -33.32 -44.79
N TYR A 89 34.13 -34.00 -43.68
CA TYR A 89 33.26 -34.06 -42.50
C TYR A 89 33.16 -32.65 -41.88
N MET A 90 32.21 -31.84 -42.38
CA MET A 90 31.87 -30.52 -41.85
C MET A 90 31.17 -30.63 -40.48
N SER A 91 31.92 -31.07 -39.46
CA SER A 91 31.51 -30.87 -38.08
C SER A 91 31.47 -29.37 -37.80
N VAL A 92 30.29 -28.84 -37.44
CA VAL A 92 30.11 -27.41 -37.16
C VAL A 92 30.66 -27.10 -35.76
N SER A 93 31.99 -27.17 -35.66
CA SER A 93 32.76 -26.89 -34.46
C SER A 93 32.79 -25.38 -34.20
N VAL A 94 31.69 -24.86 -33.63
CA VAL A 94 31.54 -23.45 -33.23
C VAL A 94 32.81 -23.00 -32.51
N CYS A 95 33.51 -22.03 -33.08
CA CYS A 95 34.92 -21.78 -32.77
C CYS A 95 35.12 -21.52 -31.25
N PRO A 96 36.16 -22.10 -30.60
CA PRO A 96 36.34 -21.98 -29.16
C PRO A 96 36.36 -20.54 -28.63
N CYS A 97 36.88 -19.57 -29.41
CA CYS A 97 36.84 -18.15 -29.07
C CYS A 97 35.40 -17.60 -29.01
N VAL A 98 34.53 -17.95 -29.96
CA VAL A 98 33.12 -17.52 -29.97
C VAL A 98 32.36 -18.11 -28.78
N ARG A 99 32.66 -19.36 -28.40
CA ARG A 99 32.12 -19.95 -27.17
C ARG A 99 32.63 -19.27 -25.90
N ARG A 100 33.91 -18.88 -25.86
CA ARG A 100 34.53 -18.18 -24.73
C ARG A 100 33.94 -16.78 -24.53
N VAL A 101 33.95 -15.92 -25.56
CA VAL A 101 33.39 -14.56 -25.52
C VAL A 101 31.92 -14.55 -25.10
N ARG A 102 31.13 -15.54 -25.55
CA ARG A 102 29.71 -15.65 -25.17
C ARG A 102 29.48 -16.21 -23.76
N LEU A 103 30.48 -16.81 -23.13
CA LEU A 103 30.45 -17.22 -21.72
C LEU A 103 30.97 -16.10 -20.81
N GLU A 104 31.95 -15.32 -21.27
CA GLU A 104 32.44 -14.11 -20.60
C GLU A 104 31.31 -13.07 -20.52
N ALA A 105 30.68 -12.73 -21.66
CA ALA A 105 29.54 -11.82 -21.69
C ALA A 105 28.31 -12.31 -20.89
N PHE A 106 28.11 -13.64 -20.77
CA PHE A 106 27.10 -14.19 -19.86
C PHE A 106 27.48 -13.92 -18.40
N SER A 107 28.73 -14.21 -18.02
CA SER A 107 29.23 -14.05 -16.65
C SER A 107 29.19 -12.59 -16.18
N ASP A 108 29.56 -11.65 -17.04
CA ASP A 108 29.56 -10.22 -16.73
C ASP A 108 28.14 -9.67 -16.56
N ASN A 109 27.22 -10.07 -17.45
CA ASN A 109 25.83 -9.61 -17.39
C ASN A 109 25.08 -10.24 -16.22
N SER A 110 25.26 -11.54 -15.95
CA SER A 110 24.65 -12.19 -14.80
C SER A 110 25.22 -11.68 -13.47
N GLY A 111 26.53 -11.44 -13.40
CA GLY A 111 27.17 -10.88 -12.21
C GLY A 111 26.64 -9.50 -11.86
N LYS A 112 26.51 -8.59 -12.84
CA LYS A 112 25.88 -7.27 -12.65
C LYS A 112 24.44 -7.38 -12.17
N LEU A 113 23.64 -8.25 -12.80
CA LEU A 113 22.25 -8.48 -12.42
C LEU A 113 22.12 -9.02 -10.99
N GLN A 114 22.96 -9.99 -10.59
CA GLN A 114 22.96 -10.53 -9.23
C GLN A 114 23.37 -9.50 -8.18
N LEU A 115 24.26 -8.56 -8.53
CA LEU A 115 24.64 -7.43 -7.66
C LEU A 115 23.50 -6.43 -7.52
N SER A 116 22.85 -6.00 -8.60
CA SER A 116 21.70 -5.09 -8.52
C SER A 116 20.47 -5.72 -7.84
N LEU A 117 20.27 -7.03 -7.99
CA LEU A 117 19.27 -7.78 -7.23
C LEU A 117 19.59 -7.82 -5.73
N GLN A 118 20.86 -7.96 -5.36
CA GLN A 118 21.30 -7.90 -3.97
C GLN A 118 21.13 -6.49 -3.38
N GLU A 119 21.51 -5.45 -4.14
CA GLU A 119 21.36 -4.03 -3.78
C GLU A 119 19.91 -3.66 -3.44
N ILE A 120 18.94 -4.12 -4.25
CA ILE A 120 17.52 -3.85 -3.95
C ILE A 120 17.02 -4.67 -2.75
N ILE A 121 17.46 -5.91 -2.54
CA ILE A 121 17.07 -6.70 -1.36
C ILE A 121 17.58 -6.06 -0.06
N GLU A 122 18.83 -5.60 -0.05
CA GLU A 122 19.44 -4.94 1.11
C GLU A 122 18.74 -3.60 1.41
N TRP A 123 18.48 -2.77 0.39
CA TRP A 123 17.74 -1.51 0.54
C TRP A 123 16.28 -1.74 0.97
N LEU A 124 15.59 -2.74 0.43
CA LEU A 124 14.21 -3.09 0.81
C LEU A 124 14.13 -3.55 2.27
N THR A 125 15.08 -4.37 2.72
CA THR A 125 15.15 -4.86 4.10
C THR A 125 15.38 -3.69 5.06
N ALA A 126 16.38 -2.83 4.79
CA ALA A 126 16.66 -1.65 5.61
C ALA A 126 15.46 -0.67 5.67
N LYS A 127 14.68 -0.54 4.58
CA LYS A 127 13.46 0.28 4.57
C LYS A 127 12.29 -0.35 5.31
N ASP A 128 12.17 -1.67 5.32
CA ASP A 128 11.16 -2.38 6.13
C ASP A 128 11.48 -2.31 7.64
N GLU A 129 12.77 -2.30 7.99
CA GLU A 129 13.27 -2.00 9.33
C GLU A 129 12.99 -0.53 9.73
N GLU A 130 13.40 0.46 8.92
CA GLU A 130 13.13 1.90 9.15
C GLU A 130 11.63 2.20 9.32
N LEU A 131 10.76 1.52 8.55
CA LEU A 131 9.30 1.63 8.65
C LEU A 131 8.73 1.04 9.95
N SER A 132 9.47 0.11 10.57
CA SER A 132 9.12 -0.55 11.83
C SER A 132 9.56 0.27 13.05
N GLU A 133 10.75 0.90 12.99
CA GLU A 133 11.27 1.77 14.06
C GLU A 133 10.40 3.00 14.33
N GLN A 134 9.65 3.48 13.34
CA GLN A 134 8.75 4.64 13.46
C GLN A 134 7.46 4.37 14.30
N LEU A 135 7.35 3.27 15.03
CA LEU A 135 6.19 2.95 15.89
C LEU A 135 6.47 3.30 17.37
N PRO A 136 5.45 3.62 18.19
CA PRO A 136 4.00 3.66 17.90
C PRO A 136 3.53 5.02 17.34
N ILE A 137 2.23 5.12 17.03
CA ILE A 137 1.57 6.38 16.64
C ILE A 137 1.24 7.20 17.91
N GLY A 138 1.40 8.53 17.83
CA GLY A 138 1.19 9.46 18.95
C GLY A 138 -0.27 9.59 19.44
N GLY A 139 -0.43 10.01 20.69
CA GLY A 139 -1.71 10.15 21.40
C GLY A 139 -2.38 11.52 21.29
N ASP A 140 -1.85 12.41 20.45
CA ASP A 140 -2.35 13.77 20.24
C ASP A 140 -2.19 14.21 18.78
N VAL A 141 -2.99 15.21 18.40
CA VAL A 141 -3.04 15.74 17.04
C VAL A 141 -1.69 16.28 16.55
N GLY A 142 -0.89 16.88 17.42
CA GLY A 142 0.41 17.43 17.07
C GLY A 142 1.42 16.34 16.73
N ALA A 143 1.56 15.32 17.60
CA ALA A 143 2.44 14.18 17.37
C ALA A 143 2.10 13.43 16.08
N VAL A 144 0.81 13.15 15.82
CA VAL A 144 0.38 12.43 14.62
C VAL A 144 0.58 13.26 13.34
N GLN A 145 0.42 14.58 13.40
CA GLN A 145 0.75 15.46 12.27
C GLN A 145 2.24 15.41 11.91
N HIS A 146 3.14 15.55 12.88
CA HIS A 146 4.59 15.46 12.65
C HIS A 146 5.01 14.05 12.15
N GLN A 147 4.46 12.98 12.73
CA GLN A 147 4.71 11.61 12.28
C GLN A 147 4.24 11.38 10.83
N ARG A 148 3.09 11.97 10.45
CA ARG A 148 2.60 11.92 9.08
C ARG A 148 3.51 12.66 8.11
N GLU A 149 3.95 13.87 8.44
CA GLU A 149 4.84 14.66 7.57
C GLU A 149 6.16 13.92 7.30
N PHE A 150 6.75 13.32 8.34
CA PHE A 150 7.91 12.44 8.20
C PHE A 150 7.63 11.24 7.28
N HIS A 151 6.48 10.56 7.49
CA HIS A 151 6.09 9.40 6.68
C HIS A 151 5.76 9.76 5.22
N GLN A 152 5.27 10.97 4.94
CA GLN A 152 5.08 11.45 3.56
C GLN A 152 6.42 11.57 2.82
N VAL A 153 7.46 12.09 3.48
CA VAL A 153 8.82 12.13 2.93
C VAL A 153 9.37 10.71 2.71
N PHE A 154 9.17 9.81 3.68
CA PHE A 154 9.53 8.39 3.55
C PHE A 154 8.83 7.71 2.36
N MET A 155 7.53 7.95 2.16
CA MET A 155 6.78 7.40 1.03
C MET A 155 7.26 7.92 -0.32
N GLU A 156 7.63 9.19 -0.43
CA GLU A 156 8.21 9.74 -1.67
C GLU A 156 9.63 9.19 -1.95
N ASP A 157 10.47 8.98 -0.93
CA ASP A 157 11.76 8.29 -1.07
C ASP A 157 11.56 6.85 -1.60
N VAL A 158 10.70 6.06 -0.95
CA VAL A 158 10.39 4.68 -1.36
C VAL A 158 9.84 4.63 -2.80
N LYS A 159 8.91 5.53 -3.13
CA LYS A 159 8.32 5.70 -4.47
C LYS A 159 9.37 6.10 -5.52
N SER A 160 10.35 6.95 -5.17
CA SER A 160 11.42 7.37 -6.08
C SER A 160 12.34 6.22 -6.52
N ARG A 161 12.51 5.20 -5.67
CA ARG A 161 13.31 4.00 -5.95
C ARG A 161 12.59 2.99 -6.84
N GLY A 162 11.26 3.03 -6.88
CA GLY A 162 10.41 2.09 -7.64
C GLY A 162 10.84 1.84 -9.09
N PRO A 163 11.07 2.87 -9.93
CA PRO A 163 11.52 2.69 -11.32
C PRO A 163 12.84 1.90 -11.47
N PHE A 164 13.75 2.02 -10.50
CA PHE A 164 14.98 1.21 -10.48
C PHE A 164 14.66 -0.24 -10.16
N ILE A 165 13.86 -0.49 -9.11
CA ILE A 165 13.43 -1.85 -8.70
C ILE A 165 12.73 -2.56 -9.86
N TYR A 166 11.78 -1.91 -10.53
CA TYR A 166 11.11 -2.48 -11.70
C TYR A 166 12.07 -2.80 -12.85
N SER A 167 13.05 -1.95 -13.16
CA SER A 167 14.02 -2.23 -14.24
C SER A 167 15.00 -3.36 -13.93
N VAL A 168 15.34 -3.57 -12.65
CA VAL A 168 16.13 -4.73 -12.19
C VAL A 168 15.31 -6.03 -12.26
N LEU A 169 14.04 -5.99 -11.86
CA LEU A 169 13.12 -7.13 -11.97
C LEU A 169 12.79 -7.49 -13.43
N GLU A 170 12.59 -6.50 -14.31
CA GLU A 170 12.45 -6.72 -15.76
C GLU A 170 13.73 -7.34 -16.35
N SER A 171 14.91 -6.83 -15.97
CA SER A 171 16.20 -7.41 -16.36
C SER A 171 16.36 -8.87 -15.93
N ALA A 172 15.87 -9.22 -14.73
CA ALA A 172 15.82 -10.60 -14.26
C ALA A 172 14.85 -11.46 -15.07
N GLN A 173 13.65 -10.96 -15.38
CA GLN A 173 12.69 -11.67 -16.23
C GLN A 173 13.25 -11.94 -17.63
N VAL A 174 13.88 -10.94 -18.25
CA VAL A 174 14.53 -11.06 -19.57
C VAL A 174 15.70 -12.05 -19.55
N PHE A 175 16.51 -12.07 -18.47
CA PHE A 175 17.59 -13.04 -18.29
C PHE A 175 17.04 -14.48 -18.16
N LEU A 176 16.00 -14.68 -17.36
CA LEU A 176 15.38 -15.99 -17.15
C LEU A 176 14.65 -16.50 -18.40
N ALA A 177 14.06 -15.61 -19.21
CA ALA A 177 13.48 -15.96 -20.51
C ALA A 177 14.54 -16.41 -21.54
N GLN A 178 15.75 -15.83 -21.49
CA GLN A 178 16.90 -16.26 -22.32
C GLN A 178 17.55 -17.55 -21.81
N HIS A 179 17.39 -17.87 -20.53
CA HIS A 179 17.93 -19.06 -19.88
C HIS A 179 16.85 -19.83 -19.10
N PRO A 180 15.88 -20.46 -19.79
CA PRO A 180 14.74 -21.11 -19.13
C PRO A 180 15.18 -22.14 -18.10
N PHE A 181 14.84 -21.85 -16.84
CA PHE A 181 15.01 -22.76 -15.72
C PHE A 181 13.71 -23.55 -15.54
N GLN A 182 13.75 -24.86 -15.83
CA GLN A 182 12.76 -25.79 -15.28
C GLN A 182 13.23 -26.22 -13.90
N GLU A 183 12.29 -26.29 -12.95
CA GLU A 183 12.51 -26.79 -11.61
C GLU A 183 12.94 -28.27 -11.68
N PRO A 184 14.17 -28.65 -11.26
CA PRO A 184 14.63 -30.02 -11.39
C PRO A 184 14.06 -30.90 -10.29
N GLU A 185 13.44 -32.03 -10.67
CA GLU A 185 13.30 -33.18 -9.76
C GLU A 185 14.67 -33.54 -9.17
N GLU A 186 14.71 -33.83 -7.87
CA GLU A 186 15.95 -34.11 -7.17
C GLU A 186 16.47 -35.51 -7.50
N THR A 187 17.52 -35.60 -8.33
CA THR A 187 18.66 -36.52 -8.12
C THR A 187 19.76 -36.31 -9.15
N LEU A 188 21.02 -36.36 -8.70
CA LEU A 188 22.14 -37.18 -9.23
C LEU A 188 23.45 -36.74 -8.55
N PRO A 189 24.43 -37.65 -8.34
CA PRO A 189 25.51 -37.46 -7.38
C PRO A 189 26.64 -36.51 -7.82
N ASP A 190 27.48 -36.17 -6.84
CA ASP A 190 28.66 -35.31 -6.99
C ASP A 190 29.76 -35.92 -7.88
N GLY A 191 30.59 -35.06 -8.47
CA GLY A 191 31.71 -35.45 -9.30
C GLY A 191 32.23 -34.35 -10.23
N LYS A 192 33.21 -33.58 -9.73
CA LYS A 192 34.26 -32.79 -10.41
C LYS A 192 33.87 -31.88 -11.60
N GLU A 193 34.34 -30.63 -11.51
CA GLU A 193 34.10 -29.50 -12.42
C GLU A 193 32.62 -29.18 -12.69
N VAL A 194 32.17 -28.02 -12.18
CA VAL A 194 30.87 -27.44 -12.52
C VAL A 194 30.88 -27.03 -13.99
N SER A 195 30.42 -27.92 -14.86
CA SER A 195 30.39 -27.68 -16.31
C SER A 195 29.68 -26.37 -16.66
N PRO A 196 30.00 -25.70 -17.78
CA PRO A 196 29.40 -24.41 -18.13
C PRO A 196 27.86 -24.42 -18.11
N ARG A 197 27.22 -25.55 -18.42
CA ARG A 197 25.76 -25.73 -18.28
C ARG A 197 25.31 -25.74 -16.81
N LYS A 198 25.98 -26.50 -15.92
CA LYS A 198 25.67 -26.47 -14.47
C LYS A 198 25.88 -25.07 -13.89
N ARG A 199 26.91 -24.32 -14.34
CA ARG A 199 27.14 -22.93 -13.91
C ARG A 199 25.98 -22.00 -14.32
N ILE A 200 25.54 -22.05 -15.57
CA ILE A 200 24.40 -21.25 -16.07
C ILE A 200 23.11 -21.57 -15.30
N LEU A 201 22.82 -22.84 -15.04
CA LEU A 201 21.63 -23.26 -14.29
C LEU A 201 21.64 -22.78 -12.83
N ASN A 202 22.79 -22.85 -12.15
CA ASN A 202 22.93 -22.35 -10.78
C ASN A 202 22.73 -20.84 -10.70
N VAL A 203 23.26 -20.08 -11.67
CA VAL A 203 23.04 -18.63 -11.78
C VAL A 203 21.58 -18.31 -12.05
N SER A 204 20.91 -19.04 -12.96
CA SER A 204 19.47 -18.85 -13.24
C SER A 204 18.61 -19.12 -12.00
N ARG A 205 18.90 -20.18 -11.23
CA ARG A 205 18.23 -20.46 -9.95
C ARG A 205 18.47 -19.33 -8.92
N SER A 206 19.67 -18.77 -8.86
CA SER A 206 20.00 -17.63 -7.97
C SER A 206 19.22 -16.37 -8.34
N VAL A 207 19.24 -16.01 -9.63
CA VAL A 207 18.53 -14.83 -10.16
C VAL A 207 17.03 -14.94 -9.91
N TRP A 208 16.43 -16.12 -10.18
CA TRP A 208 15.02 -16.38 -9.89
C TRP A 208 14.69 -16.23 -8.39
N LYS A 209 15.51 -16.82 -7.50
CA LYS A 209 15.29 -16.70 -6.05
C LYS A 209 15.40 -15.24 -5.57
N GLN A 210 16.43 -14.51 -6.00
CA GLN A 210 16.62 -13.11 -5.61
C GLN A 210 15.51 -12.21 -6.16
N ALA A 211 15.10 -12.39 -7.42
CA ALA A 211 14.00 -11.60 -8.02
C ALA A 211 12.66 -11.82 -7.29
N ASN A 212 12.35 -13.07 -6.92
CA ASN A 212 11.13 -13.36 -6.16
C ASN A 212 11.16 -12.71 -4.76
N VAL A 213 12.28 -12.78 -4.04
CA VAL A 213 12.44 -12.14 -2.73
C VAL A 213 12.34 -10.61 -2.86
N ALA A 214 12.94 -10.01 -3.89
CA ALA A 214 12.84 -8.58 -4.12
C ALA A 214 11.41 -8.11 -4.48
N SER A 215 10.64 -8.89 -5.25
CA SER A 215 9.22 -8.58 -5.54
C SER A 215 8.37 -8.67 -4.28
N ASP A 216 8.50 -9.76 -3.53
CA ASP A 216 7.78 -10.00 -2.27
C ASP A 216 8.06 -8.90 -1.22
N LEU A 217 9.33 -8.50 -1.06
CA LEU A 217 9.71 -7.39 -0.19
C LEU A 217 9.18 -6.03 -0.68
N TRP A 218 9.21 -5.75 -1.99
CA TRP A 218 8.68 -4.48 -2.55
C TRP A 218 7.16 -4.38 -2.40
N GLU A 219 6.43 -5.46 -2.68
CA GLU A 219 4.98 -5.53 -2.49
C GLU A 219 4.59 -5.37 -1.01
N LYS A 220 5.33 -6.01 -0.09
CA LYS A 220 5.13 -5.84 1.36
C LYS A 220 5.44 -4.43 1.85
N LEU A 221 6.59 -3.87 1.47
CA LEU A 221 7.00 -2.53 1.89
C LEU A 221 6.00 -1.48 1.40
N THR A 222 5.60 -1.52 0.12
CA THR A 222 4.65 -0.57 -0.45
C THR A 222 3.25 -0.72 0.15
N ALA A 223 2.77 -1.94 0.42
CA ALA A 223 1.52 -2.15 1.15
C ALA A 223 1.58 -1.59 2.58
N ARG A 224 2.64 -1.90 3.34
CA ARG A 224 2.85 -1.36 4.71
C ARG A 224 2.90 0.17 4.72
N CYS A 225 3.53 0.80 3.73
CA CYS A 225 3.55 2.26 3.58
C CYS A 225 2.14 2.86 3.49
N VAL A 226 1.28 2.25 2.67
CA VAL A 226 -0.11 2.71 2.45
C VAL A 226 -0.98 2.44 3.67
N ASP A 227 -0.89 1.26 4.29
CA ASP A 227 -1.68 0.96 5.49
C ASP A 227 -1.26 1.80 6.70
N ARG A 228 0.05 2.08 6.88
CA ARG A 228 0.54 3.00 7.91
C ARG A 228 0.01 4.43 7.68
N HIS A 229 0.04 4.93 6.44
CA HIS A 229 -0.54 6.24 6.12
C HIS A 229 -2.05 6.27 6.40
N ARG A 230 -2.80 5.26 5.95
CA ARG A 230 -4.24 5.09 6.22
C ARG A 230 -4.56 4.89 7.71
N HIS A 231 -3.62 4.41 8.52
CA HIS A 231 -3.75 4.37 9.96
C HIS A 231 -3.62 5.76 10.57
N MET A 232 -2.58 6.52 10.24
CA MET A 232 -2.37 7.86 10.77
C MET A 232 -3.50 8.84 10.39
N GLU A 233 -4.03 8.79 9.17
CA GLU A 233 -5.19 9.62 8.79
C GLU A 233 -6.42 9.32 9.65
N ARG A 234 -6.77 8.05 9.86
CA ARG A 234 -7.90 7.64 10.73
C ARG A 234 -7.65 8.01 12.19
N THR A 235 -6.43 7.85 12.68
CA THR A 235 -6.04 8.25 14.03
C THR A 235 -6.15 9.77 14.21
N LEU A 236 -5.69 10.55 13.23
CA LEU A 236 -5.78 12.01 13.25
C LEU A 236 -7.25 12.48 13.21
N GLU A 237 -8.09 11.88 12.35
CA GLU A 237 -9.53 12.14 12.31
C GLU A 237 -10.18 11.89 13.68
N ARG A 238 -9.87 10.75 14.31
CA ARG A 238 -10.40 10.37 15.62
C ARG A 238 -9.89 11.24 16.77
N LEU A 239 -8.63 11.65 16.75
CA LEU A 239 -8.08 12.58 17.74
C LEU A 239 -8.71 13.97 17.62
N LEU A 240 -8.92 14.47 16.39
CA LEU A 240 -9.63 15.74 16.14
C LEU A 240 -11.10 15.67 16.59
N GLN A 241 -11.81 14.56 16.30
CA GLN A 241 -13.17 14.32 16.79
C GLN A 241 -13.22 14.24 18.32
N THR A 242 -12.23 13.60 18.95
CA THR A 242 -12.12 13.52 20.42
C THR A 242 -11.90 14.90 21.03
N GLN A 243 -11.04 15.75 20.44
CA GLN A 243 -10.82 17.13 20.91
C GLN A 243 -12.06 18.00 20.75
N ALA A 244 -12.70 18.02 19.57
CA ALA A 244 -13.92 18.79 19.34
C ALA A 244 -15.06 18.37 20.29
N ALA A 245 -15.28 17.06 20.48
CA ALA A 245 -16.29 16.58 21.41
C ALA A 245 -15.95 16.90 22.88
N MET A 246 -14.67 16.90 23.28
CA MET A 246 -14.24 17.36 24.61
C MET A 246 -14.51 18.86 24.81
N GLU A 247 -14.29 19.70 23.80
CA GLU A 247 -14.57 21.14 23.85
C GLU A 247 -16.08 21.42 23.94
N GLU A 248 -16.90 20.80 23.08
CA GLU A 248 -18.36 20.90 23.12
C GLU A 248 -18.91 20.45 24.49
N LEU A 249 -18.41 19.34 25.03
CA LEU A 249 -18.82 18.82 26.33
C LEU A 249 -18.33 19.68 27.50
N ALA A 250 -17.15 20.31 27.39
CA ALA A 250 -16.64 21.23 28.40
C ALA A 250 -17.54 22.46 28.56
N VAL A 251 -17.99 23.02 27.44
CA VAL A 251 -18.93 24.15 27.37
C VAL A 251 -20.33 23.76 27.85
N ALA A 252 -20.84 22.59 27.45
CA ALA A 252 -22.13 22.10 27.91
C ALA A 252 -22.15 21.84 29.43
N LEU A 253 -21.06 21.30 29.98
CA LEU A 253 -20.87 21.17 31.43
C LEU A 253 -20.76 22.54 32.11
N GLU A 254 -20.06 23.52 31.55
CA GLU A 254 -19.94 24.86 32.13
C GLU A 254 -21.30 25.57 32.24
N GLN A 255 -22.14 25.47 31.20
CA GLN A 255 -23.50 26.00 31.22
C GLN A 255 -24.36 25.31 32.28
N ALA A 256 -24.28 23.99 32.39
CA ALA A 256 -25.03 23.21 33.38
C ALA A 256 -24.55 23.47 34.83
N GLU A 257 -23.25 23.66 35.02
CA GLU A 257 -22.67 24.08 36.31
C GLU A 257 -23.10 25.51 36.67
N GLY A 258 -23.23 26.41 35.69
CA GLY A 258 -23.84 27.73 35.90
C GLY A 258 -25.32 27.67 36.37
N VAL A 259 -26.11 26.73 35.85
CA VAL A 259 -27.49 26.49 36.33
C VAL A 259 -27.50 25.97 37.77
N ARG A 260 -26.60 25.05 38.12
CA ARG A 260 -26.39 24.55 39.51
C ARG A 260 -26.01 25.70 40.45
N ASP A 261 -25.08 26.56 40.04
CA ASP A 261 -24.52 27.62 40.88
C ASP A 261 -25.49 28.80 41.06
N ALA A 262 -26.52 28.90 40.21
CA ALA A 262 -27.64 29.83 40.37
C ALA A 262 -28.74 29.35 41.35
N TRP A 263 -28.62 28.16 41.96
CA TRP A 263 -29.63 27.64 42.88
C TRP A 263 -29.60 28.31 44.25
N GLU A 264 -30.65 29.09 44.57
CA GLU A 264 -30.90 29.60 45.93
C GLU A 264 -30.98 28.45 46.96
N PRO A 265 -30.43 28.60 48.18
CA PRO A 265 -30.54 27.59 49.25
C PRO A 265 -32.00 27.23 49.55
N VAL A 266 -32.30 25.94 49.79
CA VAL A 266 -33.70 25.48 49.99
C VAL A 266 -34.40 26.20 51.14
N GLY A 267 -33.65 26.63 52.17
CA GLY A 267 -34.17 27.40 53.31
C GLY A 267 -34.39 28.90 53.05
N ASP A 268 -34.06 29.45 51.88
CA ASP A 268 -34.46 30.81 51.50
C ASP A 268 -35.67 30.80 50.53
N LEU A 269 -36.08 29.62 50.00
CA LEU A 269 -37.23 29.45 49.11
C LEU A 269 -38.60 29.61 49.80
N PHE A 270 -39.63 29.98 49.04
CA PHE A 270 -41.01 29.97 49.53
C PHE A 270 -41.62 28.57 49.50
N ILE A 271 -42.33 28.19 50.57
CA ILE A 271 -43.02 26.89 50.69
C ILE A 271 -43.98 26.65 49.51
N ASP A 272 -44.70 27.69 49.09
CA ASP A 272 -45.70 27.62 48.02
C ASP A 272 -45.08 27.40 46.62
N SER A 273 -43.77 27.63 46.42
CA SER A 273 -43.06 27.41 45.14
C SER A 273 -42.15 26.16 45.12
N LEU A 274 -42.08 25.40 46.23
CA LEU A 274 -41.21 24.21 46.31
C LEU A 274 -41.49 23.18 45.20
N GLN A 275 -42.76 23.00 44.82
CA GLN A 275 -43.14 22.10 43.74
C GLN A 275 -42.59 22.55 42.38
N ASP A 276 -42.64 23.86 42.09
CA ASP A 276 -42.09 24.44 40.85
C ASP A 276 -40.57 24.22 40.78
N HIS A 277 -39.86 24.40 41.90
CA HIS A 277 -38.41 24.10 41.97
C HIS A 277 -38.11 22.61 41.83
N ILE A 278 -38.95 21.70 42.37
CA ILE A 278 -38.81 20.25 42.17
C ILE A 278 -38.92 19.92 40.68
N ASP A 279 -39.96 20.41 40.01
CA ASP A 279 -40.24 20.05 38.62
C ASP A 279 -39.27 20.73 37.64
N ALA A 280 -38.82 21.96 37.90
CA ALA A 280 -37.71 22.58 37.18
C ALA A 280 -36.40 21.80 37.34
N THR A 281 -36.09 21.28 38.53
CA THR A 281 -34.88 20.48 38.76
C THR A 281 -34.98 19.09 38.08
N LYS A 282 -36.18 18.52 37.93
CA LYS A 282 -36.40 17.31 37.12
C LYS A 282 -36.18 17.61 35.63
N LEU A 283 -36.80 18.67 35.10
CA LEU A 283 -36.66 19.07 33.70
C LEU A 283 -35.18 19.29 33.34
N PHE A 284 -34.44 20.01 34.18
CA PHE A 284 -32.99 20.18 34.01
C PHE A 284 -32.22 18.84 33.99
N LYS A 285 -32.61 17.85 34.80
CA LYS A 285 -32.03 16.51 34.76
C LYS A 285 -32.35 15.75 33.45
N GLU A 286 -33.49 16.03 32.83
CA GLU A 286 -33.90 15.47 31.54
C GLU A 286 -33.20 16.17 30.36
N GLU A 287 -32.99 17.49 30.43
CA GLU A 287 -32.22 18.28 29.45
C GLU A 287 -30.74 17.83 29.35
N LEU A 288 -30.15 17.39 30.47
CA LEU A 288 -28.78 16.84 30.52
C LEU A 288 -28.63 15.46 29.85
N THR A 289 -29.65 14.94 29.17
CA THR A 289 -29.52 13.77 28.29
C THR A 289 -28.45 13.97 27.20
N GLN A 290 -28.35 15.16 26.60
CA GLN A 290 -27.31 15.45 25.60
C GLN A 290 -25.89 15.38 26.19
N VAL A 291 -25.69 15.89 27.41
CA VAL A 291 -24.40 15.82 28.12
C VAL A 291 -24.01 14.37 28.42
N LYS A 292 -25.00 13.53 28.76
CA LYS A 292 -24.81 12.08 28.95
C LYS A 292 -24.45 11.35 27.64
N GLU A 293 -25.03 11.75 26.51
CA GLU A 293 -24.74 11.17 25.19
C GLU A 293 -23.36 11.61 24.69
N GLY A 294 -22.99 12.87 24.85
CA GLY A 294 -21.62 13.36 24.61
C GLY A 294 -20.58 12.63 25.47
N MET A 295 -20.86 12.45 26.76
CA MET A 295 -20.05 11.63 27.65
C MET A 295 -19.84 10.21 27.11
N LYS A 296 -20.89 9.55 26.59
CA LYS A 296 -20.74 8.23 25.97
C LYS A 296 -19.88 8.31 24.70
N HIS A 297 -20.16 9.27 23.82
CA HIS A 297 -19.47 9.41 22.53
C HIS A 297 -17.95 9.56 22.69
N ILE A 298 -17.47 10.38 23.63
CA ILE A 298 -16.02 10.56 23.86
C ILE A 298 -15.39 9.28 24.42
N ASN A 299 -16.09 8.55 25.30
CA ASN A 299 -15.59 7.25 25.79
C ASN A 299 -15.56 6.19 24.68
N ASP A 300 -16.54 6.18 23.77
CA ASP A 300 -16.53 5.32 22.59
C ASP A 300 -15.35 5.68 21.65
N LEU A 301 -15.09 6.98 21.39
CA LEU A 301 -13.94 7.45 20.60
C LEU A 301 -12.58 7.07 21.23
N ALA A 302 -12.43 7.27 22.54
CA ALA A 302 -11.22 6.88 23.27
C ALA A 302 -11.01 5.35 23.25
N HIS A 303 -12.10 4.57 23.24
CA HIS A 303 -12.04 3.12 23.07
C HIS A 303 -11.65 2.71 21.64
N GLU A 304 -12.18 3.36 20.59
CA GLU A 304 -11.76 3.12 19.20
C GLU A 304 -10.26 3.40 18.98
N LEU A 305 -9.72 4.44 19.62
CA LEU A 305 -8.29 4.73 19.62
C LEU A 305 -7.47 3.65 20.33
N ALA A 306 -7.87 3.25 21.54
CA ALA A 306 -7.17 2.20 22.31
C ALA A 306 -7.21 0.81 21.62
N VAL A 307 -8.32 0.45 20.97
CA VAL A 307 -8.44 -0.77 20.14
C VAL A 307 -7.55 -0.69 18.90
N SER A 308 -7.17 0.51 18.46
CA SER A 308 -6.22 0.77 17.37
C SER A 308 -4.77 0.92 17.86
N ASP A 309 -4.45 0.51 19.09
CA ASP A 309 -3.15 0.66 19.78
C ASP A 309 -2.67 2.12 19.94
N VAL A 310 -3.59 3.09 19.81
CA VAL A 310 -3.31 4.52 20.04
C VAL A 310 -3.77 4.90 21.44
N HIS A 311 -2.80 5.09 22.33
CA HIS A 311 -3.02 5.57 23.67
C HIS A 311 -3.07 7.11 23.67
N LEU A 312 -4.10 7.72 24.25
CA LEU A 312 -4.21 9.18 24.38
C LEU A 312 -3.00 9.77 25.11
N SER A 313 -2.59 10.98 24.71
CA SER A 313 -1.57 11.75 25.46
C SER A 313 -2.03 12.05 26.89
N MET A 314 -1.08 12.30 27.78
CA MET A 314 -1.37 12.56 29.20
C MET A 314 -2.36 13.72 29.38
N ASP A 315 -2.21 14.78 28.60
CA ASP A 315 -3.07 15.97 28.65
C ASP A 315 -4.49 15.69 28.13
N ASN A 316 -4.62 14.93 27.03
CA ASN A 316 -5.91 14.48 26.52
C ASN A 316 -6.61 13.56 27.55
N ALA A 317 -5.88 12.61 28.13
CA ALA A 317 -6.40 11.67 29.12
C ALA A 317 -6.88 12.37 30.41
N HIS A 318 -6.08 13.30 30.96
CA HIS A 318 -6.48 14.10 32.13
C HIS A 318 -7.66 15.03 31.82
N SER A 319 -7.73 15.61 30.62
CA SER A 319 -8.88 16.42 30.21
C SER A 319 -10.17 15.60 30.21
N LEU A 320 -10.13 14.37 29.68
CA LEU A 320 -11.24 13.43 29.67
C LEU A 320 -11.65 13.00 31.10
N GLU A 321 -10.67 12.70 31.95
CA GLU A 321 -10.86 12.36 33.37
C GLU A 321 -11.50 13.52 34.17
N HIS A 322 -11.05 14.76 33.91
CA HIS A 322 -11.59 15.96 34.54
C HIS A 322 -13.04 16.21 34.13
N LEU A 323 -13.39 16.09 32.84
CA LEU A 323 -14.76 16.19 32.36
C LEU A 323 -15.66 15.12 33.00
N ASN A 324 -15.21 13.86 33.02
CA ASN A 324 -15.89 12.73 33.66
C ASN A 324 -16.14 12.97 35.16
N SER A 325 -15.22 13.67 35.84
CA SER A 325 -15.33 14.04 37.25
C SER A 325 -16.33 15.18 37.48
N ARG A 326 -16.28 16.26 36.68
CA ARG A 326 -17.27 17.36 36.69
C ARG A 326 -18.69 16.83 36.52
N TRP A 327 -18.92 15.97 35.52
CA TRP A 327 -20.22 15.34 35.26
C TRP A 327 -20.77 14.54 36.44
N LYS A 328 -19.93 13.73 37.11
CA LYS A 328 -20.33 12.98 38.31
C LYS A 328 -20.70 13.91 39.48
N LEU A 329 -19.94 14.99 39.69
CA LEU A 329 -20.23 15.99 40.72
C LEU A 329 -21.54 16.75 40.42
N LEU A 330 -21.78 17.12 39.16
CA LEU A 330 -23.03 17.74 38.71
C LEU A 330 -24.24 16.82 38.94
N LEU A 331 -24.16 15.55 38.53
CA LEU A 331 -25.24 14.57 38.77
C LEU A 331 -25.54 14.40 40.26
N GLY A 332 -24.51 14.24 41.10
CA GLY A 332 -24.68 14.15 42.55
C GLY A 332 -25.30 15.41 43.17
N SER A 333 -24.93 16.59 42.66
CA SER A 333 -25.51 17.87 43.07
C SER A 333 -27.01 17.96 42.74
N ILE A 334 -27.41 17.50 41.55
CA ILE A 334 -28.83 17.46 41.12
C ILE A 334 -29.63 16.48 41.99
N GLU A 335 -29.07 15.32 42.33
CA GLU A 335 -29.77 14.31 43.13
C GLU A 335 -29.94 14.73 44.59
N GLU A 336 -28.92 15.34 45.20
CA GLU A 336 -29.05 15.92 46.54
C GLU A 336 -29.98 17.15 46.55
N ARG A 337 -29.96 18.00 45.51
CA ARG A 337 -30.91 19.12 45.37
C ARG A 337 -32.36 18.63 45.28
N LEU A 338 -32.64 17.63 44.44
CA LEU A 338 -33.98 17.03 44.32
C LEU A 338 -34.44 16.45 45.65
N LYS A 339 -33.56 15.74 46.36
CA LYS A 339 -33.84 15.19 47.70
C LYS A 339 -34.18 16.29 48.71
N GLN A 340 -33.34 17.32 48.85
CA GLN A 340 -33.59 18.42 49.78
C GLN A 340 -34.90 19.17 49.50
N LEU A 341 -35.23 19.41 48.23
CA LEU A 341 -36.49 20.02 47.83
C LEU A 341 -37.70 19.11 48.14
N GLN A 342 -37.58 17.80 47.92
CA GLN A 342 -38.64 16.82 48.22
C GLN A 342 -38.86 16.62 49.72
N ASP A 343 -37.78 16.58 50.51
CA ASP A 343 -37.85 16.56 51.98
C ASP A 343 -38.55 17.83 52.50
N ALA A 344 -38.11 19.01 52.05
CA ALA A 344 -38.75 20.29 52.36
C ALA A 344 -40.25 20.33 51.99
N HIS A 345 -40.61 19.84 50.79
CA HIS A 345 -42.00 19.82 50.33
C HIS A 345 -42.87 18.82 51.10
N ARG A 346 -42.34 17.65 51.49
CA ARG A 346 -43.03 16.69 52.36
C ARG A 346 -43.31 17.28 53.74
N ASP A 347 -42.31 17.92 54.34
CA ASP A 347 -42.34 18.28 55.77
C ASP A 347 -43.04 19.63 56.01
N PHE A 348 -43.09 20.53 55.02
CA PHE A 348 -43.69 21.87 55.13
C PHE A 348 -44.78 22.19 54.10
N GLY A 349 -44.95 21.37 53.05
CA GLY A 349 -45.93 21.60 51.99
C GLY A 349 -47.39 21.39 52.40
N PRO A 350 -48.36 21.60 51.49
CA PRO A 350 -49.78 21.76 51.84
C PRO A 350 -50.47 20.58 52.54
N GLY A 351 -49.88 19.38 52.48
CA GLY A 351 -50.36 18.17 53.16
C GLY A 351 -49.66 17.86 54.49
N SER A 352 -48.68 18.66 54.93
CA SER A 352 -47.86 18.33 56.11
C SER A 352 -48.55 18.65 57.44
N GLN A 353 -48.19 17.90 58.49
CA GLN A 353 -48.73 18.16 59.85
C GLN A 353 -48.31 19.54 60.38
N HIS A 354 -47.11 20.03 60.04
CA HIS A 354 -46.65 21.37 60.43
C HIS A 354 -47.49 22.48 59.76
N PHE A 355 -47.80 22.33 58.47
CA PHE A 355 -48.67 23.27 57.75
C PHE A 355 -50.10 23.30 58.32
N LEU A 356 -50.65 22.13 58.68
CA LEU A 356 -51.98 22.03 59.26
C LEU A 356 -52.05 22.58 60.69
N SER A 357 -51.01 22.37 61.51
CA SER A 357 -50.95 22.87 62.89
C SER A 357 -50.79 24.40 62.96
N SER A 358 -50.11 24.99 61.99
CA SER A 358 -49.83 26.44 61.94
C SER A 358 -51.06 27.30 61.63
N LYS A 359 -52.06 26.76 60.91
CA LYS A 359 -53.25 27.51 60.45
C LYS A 359 -54.16 28.05 61.57
N GLY A 360 -53.96 27.65 62.82
CA GLY A 360 -54.68 28.18 63.98
C GLY A 360 -54.24 29.57 64.46
N SER A 361 -53.07 30.05 64.04
CA SER A 361 -52.46 31.29 64.55
C SER A 361 -52.17 32.27 63.42
N SER A 362 -52.87 33.40 63.37
CA SER A 362 -52.55 34.46 62.41
C SER A 362 -51.24 35.16 62.80
N THR A 363 -50.54 35.69 61.79
CA THR A 363 -49.22 36.37 61.90
C THR A 363 -48.03 35.47 62.30
N PHE A 364 -47.49 34.74 61.33
CA PHE A 364 -46.07 34.34 61.34
C PHE A 364 -45.43 34.59 59.98
N ILE A 365 -44.15 34.97 60.00
CA ILE A 365 -43.43 35.41 58.79
C ILE A 365 -42.97 34.19 57.98
N ARG A 366 -43.28 34.18 56.69
CA ARG A 366 -42.94 33.12 55.72
C ARG A 366 -41.47 33.18 55.30
N SER A 367 -40.55 32.86 56.20
CA SER A 367 -39.12 32.64 55.92
C SER A 367 -38.55 31.66 56.94
N TRP A 368 -37.71 30.72 56.51
CA TRP A 368 -37.28 29.57 57.32
C TRP A 368 -36.31 29.92 58.47
N ARG A 369 -35.79 31.16 58.51
CA ARG A 369 -34.75 31.66 59.44
C ARG A 369 -35.21 31.79 60.92
N ARG A 370 -35.99 30.83 61.41
CA ARG A 370 -36.51 30.75 62.78
C ARG A 370 -36.75 29.31 63.29
N VAL A 371 -36.26 28.31 62.56
CA VAL A 371 -36.38 26.86 62.90
C VAL A 371 -35.02 26.12 62.81
N LEU A 372 -33.96 26.84 62.42
CA LEU A 372 -32.55 26.51 62.64
C LEU A 372 -31.96 27.56 63.59
#